data_AF-W7JZN4-F1
#
_entry.id   AF-W7JZN4-F1
#
_cell.length_a   1.000
_cell.length_b   1.000
_cell.length_c   1.000
_cell.angle_alpha   90.00
_cell.angle_beta   90.00
_cell.angle_gamma   90.00
#
_symmetry.space_group_name_H-M   'P 1'
#
loop_
_entity.id
_entity.type
_entity.pdbx_description
1 polymer ?
#
loop_
_entity_poly.entity_id
_entity_poly.type
_entity_poly.pdbx_seq_one_letter_code
_entity_poly.pdbx_strand_id
1 'polypeptide(L)'
;ITECSSISDYTKSLSAEAKVSGSYWGIASFSASTGYSSFLHEVTKRSKKTFLVKSNCVKYTIGLPPYIPWDKTTAYKNAVNELPAVFTGLDKESECPSDVYEENKTKSNCENVSLWMKFFDIYGTHIIYESQLGNQIHKVCCFILNFETMNFFFFSSHKYNMKM
;
A
#
# COMPACT_ATOMS: atom_id res chain seq x y z
N ILE A 1 2.39 -6.94 20.24
CA ILE A 1 3.78 -6.60 19.83
C ILE A 1 4.22 -7.71 18.89
N THR A 2 4.69 -7.39 17.70
CA THR A 2 5.09 -8.39 16.68
C THR A 2 6.55 -8.15 16.29
N GLU A 3 7.39 -9.17 16.36
CA GLU A 3 8.75 -9.10 15.80
C GLU A 3 8.64 -9.20 14.27
N CYS A 4 9.20 -8.22 13.58
CA CYS A 4 9.24 -8.19 12.12
C CYS A 4 10.70 -8.38 11.70
N SER A 5 11.06 -9.63 11.46
CA SER A 5 12.42 -10.03 11.07
C SER A 5 12.67 -9.88 9.57
N SER A 6 11.60 -9.88 8.79
CA SER A 6 11.64 -9.81 7.32
C SER A 6 10.58 -8.87 6.76
N ILE A 7 10.75 -8.49 5.49
CA ILE A 7 9.75 -7.74 4.72
C ILE A 7 8.43 -8.51 4.64
N SER A 8 8.49 -9.84 4.53
CA SER A 8 7.30 -10.70 4.52
C SER A 8 6.47 -10.54 5.79
N ASP A 9 7.13 -10.47 6.96
CA ASP A 9 6.44 -10.28 8.25
C ASP A 9 5.76 -8.91 8.33
N TYR A 10 6.43 -7.89 7.81
CA TYR A 10 5.88 -6.54 7.73
C TYR A 10 4.65 -6.48 6.81
N THR A 11 4.75 -7.03 5.60
CA THR A 11 3.63 -7.11 4.64
C THR A 11 2.46 -7.88 5.21
N LYS A 12 2.69 -9.04 5.83
CA LYS A 12 1.64 -9.83 6.51
C LYS A 12 0.93 -9.00 7.59
N SER A 13 1.68 -8.20 8.33
CA SER A 13 1.10 -7.33 9.37
C SER A 13 0.18 -6.26 8.77
N LEU A 14 0.50 -5.73 7.58
CA LEU A 14 -0.32 -4.73 6.88
C LEU A 14 -1.53 -5.38 6.21
N SER A 15 -1.34 -6.56 5.60
CA SER A 15 -2.43 -7.38 5.05
C SER A 15 -3.42 -7.82 6.11
N ALA A 16 -3.06 -7.85 7.40
CA ALA A 16 -4.02 -8.12 8.47
C ALA A 16 -5.06 -6.99 8.64
N GLU A 17 -4.75 -5.77 8.20
CA GLU A 17 -5.58 -4.57 8.34
C GLU A 17 -6.30 -4.22 7.04
N ALA A 18 -5.65 -4.41 5.90
CA ALA A 18 -6.26 -4.31 4.58
C ALA A 18 -6.26 -5.70 3.93
N LYS A 19 -7.41 -6.38 4.07
CA LYS A 19 -7.65 -7.71 3.50
C LYS A 19 -8.53 -7.57 2.25
N VAL A 20 -8.17 -8.30 1.21
CA VAL A 20 -9.01 -8.46 0.02
C VAL A 20 -9.85 -9.73 0.19
N SER A 21 -11.15 -9.65 -0.09
CA SER A 21 -12.01 -10.83 -0.15
C SER A 21 -11.71 -11.63 -1.42
N GLY A 22 -11.20 -12.86 -1.26
CA GLY A 22 -10.87 -13.76 -2.37
C GLY A 22 -9.40 -14.23 -2.34
N SER A 23 -9.11 -15.33 -3.01
CA SER A 23 -7.76 -15.92 -3.11
C SER A 23 -6.87 -15.17 -4.10
N TYR A 24 -6.71 -13.86 -3.91
CA TYR A 24 -5.77 -13.08 -4.70
C TYR A 24 -4.38 -13.16 -4.07
N TRP A 25 -3.44 -13.79 -4.78
CA TRP A 25 -2.05 -13.86 -4.37
C TRP A 25 -1.49 -12.43 -4.36
N GLY A 26 -1.12 -11.95 -3.17
CA GLY A 26 -0.73 -10.57 -2.91
C GLY A 26 0.32 -10.04 -3.89
N ILE A 27 -0.15 -9.31 -4.91
CA ILE A 27 0.71 -8.58 -5.84
C ILE A 27 1.31 -7.42 -5.05
N ALA A 28 2.63 -7.49 -4.81
CA ALA A 28 3.50 -6.44 -4.28
C ALA A 28 2.81 -5.40 -3.36
N SER A 29 1.94 -5.87 -2.47
CA SER A 29 0.98 -4.98 -1.80
C SER A 29 1.74 -4.09 -0.83
N PHE A 30 1.38 -2.81 -0.78
CA PHE A 30 2.06 -1.78 0.00
C PHE A 30 3.52 -1.49 -0.41
N SER A 31 4.08 -2.15 -1.44
CA SER A 31 5.49 -1.99 -1.83
C SER A 31 5.85 -0.56 -2.27
N ALA A 32 4.90 0.15 -2.88
CA ALA A 32 5.03 1.55 -3.27
C ALA A 32 4.82 2.55 -2.11
N SER A 33 4.53 2.07 -0.89
CA SER A 33 4.30 2.95 0.26
C SER A 33 5.62 3.41 0.89
N THR A 34 5.66 4.65 1.38
CA THR A 34 6.82 5.21 2.09
C THR A 34 7.21 4.39 3.33
N GLY A 35 6.21 3.82 4.02
CA GLY A 35 6.43 2.94 5.17
C GLY A 35 7.16 1.65 4.80
N TYR A 36 6.82 1.05 3.65
CA TYR A 36 7.50 -0.14 3.15
C TYR A 36 8.96 0.13 2.78
N SER A 37 9.25 1.20 2.03
CA SER A 37 10.62 1.60 1.69
C SER A 37 11.46 1.93 2.93
N SER A 38 10.86 2.58 3.93
CA SER A 38 11.55 2.90 5.19
C SER A 38 11.87 1.65 6.00
N PHE A 39 10.93 0.69 6.08
CA PHE A 39 11.15 -0.59 6.74
C PHE A 39 12.22 -1.42 6.02
N LEU A 40 12.21 -1.44 4.68
CA LEU A 40 13.21 -2.10 3.85
C LEU A 40 14.64 -1.60 4.15
N HIS A 41 14.80 -0.28 4.28
CA HIS A 41 16.09 0.33 4.61
C HIS A 41 16.56 0.00 6.04
N GLU A 42 15.65 -0.19 6.99
CA GLU A 42 16.03 -0.57 8.36
C GLU A 42 16.30 -2.07 8.52
N VAL A 43 15.53 -2.95 7.85
CA VAL A 43 15.75 -4.41 7.92
C VAL A 43 17.00 -4.88 7.19
N THR A 44 17.45 -4.14 6.17
CA THR A 44 18.72 -4.41 5.46
C THR A 44 19.94 -4.15 6.34
N LYS A 45 19.81 -3.31 7.38
CA LYS A 45 20.84 -3.10 8.40
C LYS A 45 20.78 -4.25 9.41
N ARG A 46 21.40 -5.39 9.04
CA ARG A 46 21.38 -6.71 9.74
C ARG A 46 21.73 -6.72 11.25
N SER A 47 22.12 -5.60 11.85
CA SER A 47 22.47 -5.47 13.28
C SER A 47 21.30 -5.09 14.20
N LYS A 48 20.08 -4.94 13.66
CA LYS A 48 18.91 -4.50 14.43
C LYS A 48 17.76 -5.50 14.38
N LYS A 49 17.14 -5.76 15.54
CA LYS A 49 15.82 -6.39 15.62
C LYS A 49 14.74 -5.32 15.58
N THR A 50 13.73 -5.52 14.75
CA THR A 50 12.62 -4.57 14.59
C THR A 50 11.33 -5.16 15.13
N PHE A 51 10.65 -4.41 16.01
CA PHE A 51 9.36 -4.76 16.56
C PHE A 51 8.32 -3.74 16.13
N LEU A 52 7.15 -4.24 15.75
CA LEU A 52 5.99 -3.45 15.42
C LEU A 52 4.98 -3.54 16.57
N VAL A 53 4.73 -2.41 17.23
CA VAL A 53 3.71 -2.27 18.25
C VAL A 53 2.53 -1.54 17.62
N LYS A 54 1.39 -2.21 17.62
CA LYS A 54 0.13 -1.67 17.10
C LYS A 54 -0.87 -1.53 18.24
N SER A 55 -1.53 -0.39 18.30
CA SER A 55 -2.66 -0.15 19.21
C SER A 55 -3.82 0.40 18.39
N ASN A 56 -4.92 -0.35 18.36
CA ASN A 56 -6.12 -0.02 17.61
C ASN A 56 -7.21 0.38 18.60
N CYS A 57 -7.83 1.54 18.37
CA CYS A 57 -8.99 2.02 19.10
C CYS A 57 -10.13 2.18 18.10
N VAL A 58 -10.85 1.07 17.85
CA VAL A 58 -11.99 1.03 16.93
C VAL A 58 -13.20 1.64 17.62
N LYS A 59 -13.88 2.57 16.94
CA LYS A 59 -15.11 3.22 17.43
C LYS A 59 -16.35 2.75 16.67
N TYR A 60 -16.23 2.60 15.35
CA TYR A 60 -17.34 2.22 14.49
C TYR A 60 -16.86 1.21 13.45
N THR A 61 -17.73 0.28 13.10
CA THR A 61 -17.55 -0.57 11.93
C THR A 61 -18.66 -0.22 10.95
N ILE A 62 -18.27 0.08 9.72
CA ILE A 62 -19.20 0.35 8.62
C ILE A 62 -19.00 -0.70 7.53
N GLY A 63 -20.08 -1.09 6.87
CA GLY A 63 -20.03 -2.09 5.83
C GLY A 63 -21.15 -1.92 4.81
N LEU A 64 -20.85 -2.28 3.57
CA LEU A 64 -21.78 -2.34 2.47
C LEU A 64 -22.29 -3.78 2.34
N PRO A 65 -23.59 -4.07 2.53
CA PRO A 65 -24.13 -5.40 2.27
C PRO A 65 -23.85 -5.87 0.82
N PRO A 66 -23.34 -7.10 0.63
CA PRO A 66 -22.92 -7.60 -0.69
C PRO A 66 -24.10 -8.00 -1.60
N TYR A 67 -25.28 -8.17 -1.02
CA TYR A 67 -26.49 -8.64 -1.72
C TYR A 67 -27.36 -7.50 -2.28
N ILE A 68 -26.98 -6.23 -2.06
CA ILE A 68 -27.70 -5.07 -2.57
C ILE A 68 -26.91 -4.48 -3.73
N PRO A 69 -27.54 -4.22 -4.89
CA PRO A 69 -26.88 -3.51 -5.98
C PRO A 69 -26.54 -2.07 -5.55
N TRP A 70 -25.27 -1.70 -5.68
CA TRP A 70 -24.78 -0.36 -5.36
C TRP A 70 -24.73 0.54 -6.59
N ASP A 71 -25.34 1.71 -6.48
CA ASP A 71 -25.21 2.73 -7.50
C ASP A 71 -23.82 3.36 -7.47
N LYS A 72 -23.16 3.32 -8.62
CA LYS A 72 -21.85 3.97 -8.83
C LYS A 72 -22.05 5.47 -8.99
N THR A 73 -21.11 6.26 -8.49
CA THR A 73 -21.12 7.72 -8.67
C THR A 73 -21.03 8.08 -10.16
N THR A 74 -21.62 9.22 -10.55
CA THR A 74 -21.57 9.71 -11.93
C THR A 74 -20.12 9.89 -12.42
N ALA A 75 -19.24 10.41 -11.55
CA ALA A 75 -17.82 10.56 -11.86
C ALA A 75 -17.15 9.22 -12.19
N TYR A 76 -17.41 8.17 -11.40
CA TYR A 76 -16.86 6.84 -11.65
C TYR A 76 -17.40 6.25 -12.95
N LYS A 77 -18.71 6.38 -13.20
CA LYS A 77 -19.33 5.91 -14.45
C LYS A 77 -18.69 6.58 -15.67
N ASN A 78 -18.51 7.90 -15.63
CA ASN A 78 -17.88 8.64 -16.72
C ASN A 78 -16.43 8.22 -16.94
N ALA A 79 -15.64 8.12 -15.85
CA ALA A 79 -14.25 7.71 -15.94
C ALA A 79 -14.08 6.31 -16.52
N VAL A 80 -14.97 5.36 -16.18
CA VAL A 80 -14.96 4.02 -16.79
C VAL A 80 -15.31 4.06 -18.27
N ASN A 81 -16.26 4.92 -18.68
CA ASN A 81 -16.65 5.05 -20.08
C ASN A 81 -15.56 5.68 -20.95
N GLU A 82 -14.65 6.46 -20.36
CA GLU A 82 -13.50 7.07 -21.04
C GLU A 82 -12.32 6.10 -21.21
N LEU A 83 -12.35 4.94 -20.54
CA LEU A 83 -11.28 3.96 -20.64
C LEU A 83 -11.33 3.21 -21.97
N PRO A 84 -10.17 2.94 -22.59
CA PRO A 84 -10.13 2.13 -23.79
C PRO A 84 -10.54 0.69 -23.45
N ALA A 85 -11.40 0.10 -24.28
CA ALA A 85 -11.94 -1.24 -24.07
C ALA A 85 -10.88 -2.36 -24.10
N VAL A 86 -9.75 -2.12 -24.75
CA VAL A 86 -8.61 -3.03 -24.84
C VAL A 86 -7.40 -2.38 -24.20
N PHE A 87 -6.77 -3.10 -23.26
CA PHE A 87 -5.51 -2.71 -22.65
C PHE A 87 -4.35 -3.34 -23.42
N THR A 88 -3.54 -2.52 -24.09
CA THR A 88 -2.44 -3.01 -24.94
C THR A 88 -1.12 -3.21 -24.20
N GLY A 89 -1.01 -2.73 -22.96
CA GLY A 89 0.24 -2.75 -22.19
C GLY A 89 0.81 -4.15 -21.88
N LEU A 90 0.01 -5.21 -22.03
CA LEU A 90 0.45 -6.60 -21.83
C LEU A 90 0.75 -7.35 -23.14
N ASP A 91 0.51 -6.73 -24.29
CA ASP A 91 0.73 -7.36 -25.58
C ASP A 91 2.22 -7.56 -25.81
N LYS A 92 2.61 -8.70 -26.40
CA LYS A 92 4.02 -8.99 -26.71
C LYS A 92 4.64 -7.96 -27.67
N GLU A 93 3.80 -7.34 -28.48
CA GLU A 93 4.16 -6.30 -29.46
C GLU A 93 3.80 -4.90 -28.95
N SER A 94 3.49 -4.75 -27.65
CA SER A 94 3.15 -3.46 -27.07
C SER A 94 4.31 -2.49 -27.24
N GLU A 95 4.01 -1.30 -27.76
CA GLU A 95 4.96 -0.19 -27.81
C GLU A 95 5.20 0.43 -26.42
N CYS A 96 4.37 0.09 -25.43
CA CYS A 96 4.44 0.60 -24.07
C CYS A 96 4.37 -0.54 -23.03
N PRO A 97 5.44 -1.35 -22.90
CA PRO A 97 5.62 -2.25 -21.77
C PRO A 97 5.91 -1.45 -20.48
N SER A 98 5.89 -2.16 -19.33
CA SER A 98 5.98 -1.54 -17.99
C SER A 98 7.25 -0.71 -17.78
N ASP A 99 8.39 -1.19 -18.24
CA ASP A 99 9.70 -0.52 -18.17
C ASP A 99 9.69 0.80 -18.97
N VAL A 100 9.18 0.77 -20.20
CA VAL A 100 9.05 1.97 -21.05
C VAL A 100 8.11 3.01 -20.43
N TYR A 101 7.02 2.56 -19.81
CA TYR A 101 6.09 3.46 -19.11
C TYR A 101 6.73 4.10 -17.86
N GLU A 102 7.49 3.34 -17.08
CA GLU A 102 8.19 3.86 -15.90
C GLU A 102 9.24 4.91 -16.25
N GLU A 103 9.97 4.73 -17.35
CA GLU A 103 10.97 5.68 -17.84
C GLU A 103 10.33 6.99 -18.34
N ASN A 104 9.24 6.91 -19.11
CA ASN A 104 8.56 8.11 -19.61
C ASN A 104 7.04 7.93 -19.77
N LYS A 105 6.32 8.33 -18.72
CA LYS A 105 4.86 8.30 -18.64
C LYS A 105 4.12 9.18 -19.65
N THR A 106 4.82 10.08 -20.35
CA THR A 106 4.22 11.06 -21.28
C THR A 106 4.44 10.72 -22.76
N LYS A 107 5.09 9.59 -23.03
CA LYS A 107 5.39 9.16 -24.39
C LYS A 107 4.09 8.84 -25.13
N SER A 108 3.96 9.31 -26.37
CA SER A 108 2.73 9.20 -27.17
C SER A 108 2.28 7.76 -27.41
N ASN A 109 3.22 6.83 -27.52
CA ASN A 109 2.95 5.39 -27.68
C ASN A 109 2.37 4.72 -26.41
N CYS A 110 2.36 5.43 -25.28
CA CYS A 110 1.79 4.99 -24.01
C CYS A 110 0.39 5.56 -23.74
N GLU A 111 -0.27 6.21 -24.69
CA GLU A 111 -1.55 6.90 -24.43
C GLU A 111 -2.64 5.97 -23.87
N ASN A 112 -2.80 4.78 -24.46
CA ASN A 112 -3.75 3.76 -23.97
C ASN A 112 -3.46 3.36 -22.52
N VAL A 113 -2.19 3.01 -22.23
CA VAL A 113 -1.74 2.62 -20.90
C VAL A 113 -1.91 3.77 -19.91
N SER A 114 -1.62 5.01 -20.35
CA SER A 114 -1.69 6.21 -19.52
C SER A 114 -3.11 6.51 -19.04
N LEU A 115 -4.14 6.27 -19.86
CA LEU A 115 -5.54 6.42 -19.45
C LEU A 115 -5.91 5.46 -18.32
N TRP A 116 -5.51 4.20 -18.43
CA TRP A 116 -5.69 3.20 -17.37
C TRP A 116 -4.91 3.57 -16.11
N MET A 117 -3.67 4.01 -16.25
CA MET A 117 -2.85 4.40 -15.10
C MET A 117 -3.40 5.63 -14.38
N LYS A 118 -3.92 6.63 -15.11
CA LYS A 118 -4.62 7.79 -14.52
C LYS A 118 -5.88 7.36 -13.77
N PHE A 119 -6.63 6.41 -14.31
CA PHE A 119 -7.80 5.87 -13.62
C PHE A 119 -7.43 5.21 -12.28
N PHE A 120 -6.38 4.38 -12.25
CA PHE A 120 -5.92 3.74 -11.02
C PHE A 120 -5.29 4.72 -10.04
N ASP A 121 -4.68 5.81 -10.51
CA ASP A 121 -4.15 6.88 -9.65
C ASP A 121 -5.28 7.61 -8.90
N ILE A 122 -6.41 7.85 -9.57
CA ILE A 122 -7.56 8.57 -9.00
C ILE A 122 -8.43 7.66 -8.13
N TYR A 123 -8.79 6.48 -8.63
CA TYR A 123 -9.79 5.61 -8.00
C TYR A 123 -9.20 4.44 -7.22
N GLY A 124 -7.89 4.19 -7.36
CA GLY A 124 -7.24 3.01 -6.80
C GLY A 124 -7.60 1.72 -7.55
N THR A 125 -7.08 0.60 -7.05
CA THR A 125 -7.27 -0.74 -7.64
C THR A 125 -8.36 -1.56 -6.94
N HIS A 126 -8.81 -1.12 -5.76
CA HIS A 126 -9.74 -1.86 -4.90
C HIS A 126 -10.80 -0.94 -4.30
N ILE A 127 -11.94 -1.52 -3.95
CA ILE A 127 -13.03 -0.84 -3.24
C ILE A 127 -13.12 -1.40 -1.82
N ILE A 128 -13.36 -0.53 -0.85
CA ILE A 128 -13.54 -0.90 0.55
C ILE A 128 -15.02 -1.26 0.78
N TYR A 129 -15.30 -2.54 1.05
CA TYR A 129 -16.67 -3.00 1.36
C TYR A 129 -16.97 -2.94 2.86
N GLU A 130 -15.96 -3.09 3.71
CA GLU A 130 -16.06 -3.00 5.17
C GLU A 130 -14.87 -2.20 5.69
N SER A 131 -15.12 -1.32 6.66
CA SER A 131 -14.09 -0.48 7.28
C SER A 131 -14.33 -0.34 8.78
N GLN A 132 -13.23 -0.44 9.54
CA GLN A 132 -13.20 -0.11 10.96
C GLN A 132 -12.66 1.31 11.12
N LEU A 133 -13.52 2.21 11.60
CA LEU A 133 -13.20 3.60 11.83
C LEU A 133 -12.84 3.83 13.30
N GLY A 134 -11.77 4.58 13.51
CA GLY A 134 -11.24 4.85 14.84
C GLY A 134 -9.84 5.44 14.76
N ASN A 135 -9.08 5.28 15.84
CA ASN A 135 -7.68 5.68 15.88
C ASN A 135 -6.77 4.46 15.82
N GLN A 136 -5.68 4.58 15.10
CA GLN A 136 -4.64 3.57 15.04
C GLN A 136 -3.28 4.19 15.31
N ILE A 137 -2.55 3.61 16.24
CA ILE A 137 -1.18 4.02 16.59
C ILE A 137 -0.24 2.89 16.21
N HIS A 138 0.69 3.21 15.29
CA HIS A 138 1.78 2.33 14.90
C HIS A 138 3.09 2.86 15.50
N LYS A 139 3.81 2.00 16.22
CA LYS A 139 5.15 2.31 16.73
C LYS A 139 6.12 1.24 16.26
N VAL A 140 7.12 1.66 15.49
CA VAL A 140 8.24 0.83 15.08
C VAL A 140 9.36 1.02 16.10
N CYS A 141 9.73 -0.06 16.79
CA CYS A 141 10.82 -0.08 17.76
C CYS A 141 11.99 -0.88 17.20
N CYS A 142 13.15 -0.25 17.00
CA CYS A 142 14.37 -0.94 16.59
C CYS A 142 15.31 -1.12 17.78
N PHE A 143 15.76 -2.33 18.04
CA PHE A 143 16.80 -2.64 19.01
C PHE A 143 18.08 -3.01 18.28
N ILE A 144 19.17 -2.29 18.54
CA ILE A 144 20.51 -2.68 18.10
C ILE A 144 20.98 -3.77 19.06
N LEU A 145 21.19 -4.99 18.55
CA LEU A 145 21.84 -6.03 19.33
C LEU A 145 23.36 -5.81 19.22
N ASN A 146 23.89 -4.85 19.97
CA ASN A 146 25.30 -4.90 20.32
C ASN A 146 25.42 -5.89 21.49
N PHE A 147 26.21 -6.95 21.28
CA PHE A 147 26.46 -7.99 22.28
C PHE A 147 27.32 -7.49 23.47
N GLU A 148 27.68 -6.21 23.47
CA GLU A 148 28.30 -5.52 24.59
C GLU A 148 27.56 -4.20 24.81
N THR A 149 27.17 -3.93 26.05
CA THR A 149 26.41 -2.77 26.55
C THR A 149 24.89 -2.78 26.34
N MET A 150 24.19 -3.38 27.32
CA MET A 150 22.85 -2.94 27.74
C MET A 150 22.92 -1.45 28.14
N ASN A 151 22.76 -0.55 27.18
CA ASN A 151 22.37 0.83 27.45
C ASN A 151 21.28 1.21 26.44
N PHE A 152 20.07 1.34 26.97
CA PHE A 152 18.84 1.64 26.24
C PHE A 152 18.93 3.01 25.57
N PHE A 153 19.27 3.04 24.27
CA PHE A 153 19.05 4.23 23.45
C PHE A 153 17.71 4.13 22.74
N PHE A 154 16.70 4.83 23.27
CA PHE A 154 15.44 5.09 22.57
C PHE A 154 15.67 6.16 21.50
N PHE A 155 15.69 5.77 20.22
CA PHE A 155 15.53 6.73 19.12
C PHE A 155 14.04 6.85 18.78
N SER A 156 13.41 7.94 19.23
CA SER A 156 12.09 8.37 18.75
C SER A 156 12.28 9.32 17.56
N SER A 157 12.06 8.85 16.33
CA SER A 157 11.91 9.78 15.20
C SER A 157 10.47 10.30 15.20
N HIS A 158 10.26 11.44 15.85
CA HIS A 158 9.08 12.28 15.63
C HIS A 158 9.31 13.13 14.38
N LYS A 159 8.63 12.82 13.28
CA LYS A 159 8.40 13.78 12.18
C LYS A 159 6.91 14.12 12.15
N TYR A 160 6.55 15.17 12.86
CA TYR A 160 5.31 15.91 12.65
C TYR A 160 5.48 16.79 11.41
N ASN A 161 4.52 16.76 10.48
CA ASN A 161 4.21 17.89 9.61
C ASN A 161 2.74 17.80 9.21
N MET A 162 1.87 18.26 10.12
CA MET A 162 0.58 18.83 9.77
C MET A 162 0.85 20.30 9.43
N LYS A 163 0.56 20.71 8.19
CA LYS A 163 0.19 22.10 7.91
C LYS A 163 -1.20 22.08 7.32
N MET A 164 -2.04 22.89 7.95
CA MET A 164 -3.43 23.18 7.63
C MET A 164 -3.57 23.78 6.24
#